data_AF-A0A956X2A5-F1
#
_entry.id   AF-A0A956X2A5-F1
#
_cell.length_a   1.000
_cell.length_b   1.000
_cell.length_c   1.000
_cell.angle_alpha   90.00
_cell.angle_beta   90.00
_cell.angle_gamma   90.00
#
_symmetry.space_group_name_H-M   'P 1'
#
loop_
_entity.id
_entity.type
_entity.pdbx_description
1 polymer ?
#
loop_
_entity_poly.entity_id
_entity_poly.type
_entity_poly.pdbx_seq_one_letter_code
_entity_poly.pdbx_strand_id
1 'polypeptide(L)'
;MDIATIVGYSLSFLAIGISYWSFRISKRTTRISIDQQLAQYSLQLNSVLLDNGIKGPYAHHLQIPDEKVEYFTKLAVGLFYHLNFLRYIYDNRDVLDENVLFAYKSWAKKIVKPWVESDEYLQKTWDVVVARKDIYGAEFIGWLETVVR
;
A
#
# COMPACT_ATOMS: atom_id res chain seq x y z
N MET A 1 21.84 13.51 46.58
CA MET A 1 20.91 12.74 45.73
C MET A 1 21.49 11.34 45.63
N ASP A 2 20.80 10.33 46.15
CA ASP A 2 21.37 8.99 46.30
C ASP A 2 21.43 8.26 44.94
N ILE A 3 22.41 7.36 44.79
CA ILE A 3 22.61 6.58 43.56
C ILE A 3 21.33 5.80 43.21
N ALA A 4 20.61 5.31 44.23
CA ALA A 4 19.33 4.61 44.09
C ALA A 4 18.24 5.50 43.46
N THR A 5 18.21 6.80 43.77
CA THR A 5 17.25 7.74 43.19
C THR A 5 17.58 8.04 41.72
N ILE A 6 18.87 8.19 41.40
CA ILE A 6 19.35 8.40 40.01
C ILE A 6 19.03 7.20 39.12
N VAL A 7 19.27 5.98 39.62
CA VAL A 7 18.95 4.72 38.92
C VAL A 7 17.44 4.52 38.76
N GLY A 8 16.65 4.88 39.78
CA GLY A 8 15.19 4.82 39.72
C GLY A 8 14.58 5.76 38.67
N TYR A 9 15.10 6.98 38.55
CA TYR A 9 14.64 7.92 37.52
C TYR A 9 15.04 7.46 36.12
N SER A 10 16.28 6.99 35.91
CA SER A 10 16.74 6.55 34.59
C SER A 10 15.99 5.33 34.06
N LEU A 11 15.65 4.36 34.93
CA LEU A 11 14.81 3.22 34.58
C LEU A 11 13.38 3.63 34.18
N SER A 12 12.81 4.62 34.88
CA SER A 12 11.46 5.12 34.61
C SER A 12 11.39 5.86 33.27
N PHE A 13 12.40 6.68 32.94
CA PHE A 13 12.51 7.32 31.62
C PHE A 13 12.66 6.31 30.48
N LEU A 14 13.45 5.25 30.70
CA LEU A 14 13.61 4.15 29.74
C LEU A 14 12.28 3.41 29.52
N ALA A 15 11.55 3.10 30.59
CA ALA A 15 10.26 2.44 30.50
C ALA A 15 9.23 3.29 29.74
N ILE A 16 9.15 4.60 30.01
CA ILE A 16 8.27 5.52 29.29
C ILE A 16 8.66 5.59 27.80
N GLY A 17 9.96 5.63 27.50
CA GLY A 17 10.47 5.60 26.13
C GLY A 17 10.08 4.33 25.39
N ILE A 18 10.28 3.15 26.01
CA ILE A 18 9.93 1.85 25.45
C ILE A 18 8.41 1.73 25.25
N SER A 19 7.60 2.14 26.23
CA SER A 19 6.14 2.11 26.13
C SER A 19 5.62 3.04 25.03
N TYR A 20 6.18 4.25 24.91
CA TYR A 20 5.82 5.17 23.82
C TYR A 20 6.21 4.61 22.45
N TRP A 21 7.39 4.01 22.35
CA TRP A 21 7.88 3.40 21.12
C TRP A 21 7.05 2.16 20.72
N SER A 22 6.74 1.30 21.69
CA SER A 22 5.86 0.14 21.53
C SER A 22 4.44 0.54 21.13
N PHE A 23 3.88 1.59 21.74
CA PHE A 23 2.57 2.13 21.36
C PHE A 23 2.55 2.70 19.92
N ARG A 24 3.63 3.40 19.52
CA ARG A 24 3.78 3.87 18.13
C ARG A 24 3.88 2.71 17.14
N ILE A 25 4.67 1.68 17.46
CA ILE A 25 4.81 0.49 16.63
C ILE A 25 3.47 -0.22 16.54
N SER A 26 2.77 -0.43 17.66
CA SER A 26 1.45 -1.06 17.69
C SER A 26 0.44 -0.30 16.83
N LYS A 27 0.34 1.03 16.95
CA LYS A 27 -0.52 1.84 16.07
C LYS A 27 -0.15 1.70 14.59
N ARG A 28 1.15 1.67 14.27
CA ARG A 28 1.62 1.50 12.89
C ARG A 28 1.27 0.12 12.35
N THR A 29 1.49 -0.94 13.13
CA THR A 29 1.15 -2.32 12.77
C THR A 29 -0.35 -2.53 12.62
N THR A 30 -1.15 -1.98 13.54
CA THR A 30 -2.62 -2.02 13.43
C THR A 30 -3.11 -1.28 12.19
N ARG A 31 -2.53 -0.11 11.87
CA ARG A 31 -2.89 0.62 10.65
C ARG A 31 -2.50 -0.15 9.39
N ILE A 32 -1.28 -0.69 9.32
CA ILE A 32 -0.82 -1.52 8.20
C ILE A 32 -1.74 -2.74 8.02
N SER A 33 -2.13 -3.40 9.11
CA SER A 33 -3.04 -4.54 9.07
C SER A 33 -4.43 -4.15 8.56
N ILE A 34 -4.98 -3.01 8.98
CA ILE A 34 -6.25 -2.48 8.48
C ILE A 34 -6.15 -2.13 6.99
N ASP A 35 -5.08 -1.44 6.57
CA ASP A 35 -4.86 -1.05 5.18
C ASP A 35 -4.75 -2.31 4.28
N GLN A 36 -4.04 -3.35 4.73
CA GLN A 36 -3.93 -4.63 4.03
C GLN A 36 -5.28 -5.37 3.95
N GLN A 37 -6.07 -5.38 5.02
CA GLN A 37 -7.41 -5.95 5.01
C GLN A 37 -8.33 -5.20 4.04
N LEU A 38 -8.32 -3.87 4.06
CA LEU A 38 -9.12 -3.05 3.14
C LEU A 38 -8.74 -3.30 1.67
N ALA A 39 -7.45 -3.45 1.39
CA ALA A 39 -6.97 -3.79 0.05
C ALA A 39 -7.42 -5.19 -0.40
N GLN A 40 -7.37 -6.19 0.50
CA GLN A 40 -7.87 -7.55 0.21
C GLN A 40 -9.39 -7.56 0.03
N TYR A 41 -10.14 -6.85 0.87
CA TYR A 41 -11.59 -6.70 0.74
C TYR A 41 -11.95 -6.04 -0.59
N SER A 42 -11.23 -4.99 -1.01
CA SER A 42 -11.47 -4.33 -2.29
C SER A 42 -11.29 -5.28 -3.49
N LEU A 43 -10.34 -6.21 -3.42
CA LEU A 43 -10.12 -7.22 -4.47
C LEU A 43 -11.28 -8.21 -4.54
N GLN A 44 -11.68 -8.77 -3.40
CA GLN A 44 -12.81 -9.72 -3.31
C GLN A 44 -14.14 -9.07 -3.70
N LEU A 45 -14.34 -7.81 -3.31
CA LEU A 45 -15.56 -7.08 -3.61
C LEU A 45 -15.67 -6.78 -5.10
N ASN A 46 -14.56 -6.43 -5.77
CA ASN A 46 -14.57 -6.25 -7.23
C ASN A 46 -14.87 -7.54 -7.99
N SER A 47 -14.36 -8.70 -7.56
CA SER A 47 -14.69 -9.97 -8.22
C SER A 47 -16.17 -10.34 -8.03
N VAL A 48 -16.70 -10.20 -6.81
CA VAL A 48 -18.11 -10.49 -6.52
C VAL A 48 -19.06 -9.55 -7.25
N LEU A 49 -18.74 -8.25 -7.33
CA LEU A 49 -19.58 -7.29 -8.05
C LEU A 49 -19.64 -7.61 -9.55
N LEU A 50 -18.50 -7.99 -10.15
CA LEU A 50 -18.44 -8.39 -11.55
C LEU A 50 -19.32 -9.62 -11.82
N ASP A 51 -19.23 -10.64 -10.97
CA ASP A 51 -20.03 -11.87 -11.09
C ASP A 51 -21.54 -11.60 -10.98
N ASN A 52 -21.94 -10.50 -10.34
CA ASN A 52 -23.34 -10.07 -10.21
C ASN A 52 -23.73 -8.99 -11.25
N GLY A 53 -22.87 -8.66 -12.22
CA GLY A 53 -23.13 -7.65 -13.24
C GLY A 53 -23.18 -6.20 -12.71
N ILE A 54 -22.63 -5.96 -11.51
CA ILE A 54 -22.61 -4.65 -10.85
C ILE A 54 -21.26 -3.97 -11.07
N LYS A 55 -21.28 -2.67 -11.38
CA LYS A 55 -20.04 -1.88 -11.49
C LYS A 55 -19.33 -1.77 -10.15
N GLY A 56 -18.05 -2.10 -10.14
CA GLY A 56 -17.16 -1.80 -9.02
C GLY A 56 -17.03 -0.30 -8.75
N PRO A 57 -16.62 0.11 -7.53
CA PRO A 57 -16.51 1.52 -7.14
C PRO A 57 -15.57 2.32 -8.06
N TYR A 58 -14.47 1.71 -8.51
CA TYR A 58 -13.55 2.34 -9.48
C TYR A 58 -14.14 2.45 -10.88
N ALA A 59 -14.86 1.42 -11.33
CA ALA A 59 -15.53 1.44 -12.64
C ALA A 59 -16.61 2.52 -12.68
N HIS A 60 -17.35 2.69 -11.58
CA HIS A 60 -18.33 3.75 -11.43
C HIS A 60 -17.67 5.14 -11.36
N HIS A 61 -16.64 5.30 -10.53
CA HIS A 61 -15.94 6.58 -10.36
C HIS A 61 -15.28 7.08 -11.64
N LEU A 62 -14.66 6.17 -12.40
CA LEU A 62 -14.02 6.47 -13.69
C LEU A 62 -15.00 6.50 -14.87
N GLN A 63 -16.31 6.35 -14.61
CA GLN A 63 -17.37 6.36 -15.61
C GLN A 63 -17.10 5.37 -16.77
N ILE A 64 -16.63 4.18 -16.43
CA ILE A 64 -16.32 3.14 -17.42
C ILE A 64 -17.61 2.71 -18.13
N PRO A 65 -17.65 2.69 -19.47
CA PRO A 65 -18.79 2.19 -20.23
C PRO A 65 -19.12 0.74 -19.89
N ASP A 66 -20.39 0.36 -19.89
CA ASP A 66 -20.87 -0.96 -19.47
C ASP A 66 -20.16 -2.09 -20.23
N GLU A 67 -19.97 -1.89 -21.53
CA GLU A 67 -19.30 -2.82 -22.44
C GLU A 67 -17.79 -3.00 -22.17
N LYS A 68 -17.19 -2.12 -21.36
CA LYS A 68 -15.77 -2.18 -20.97
C LYS A 68 -15.56 -2.57 -19.51
N VAL A 69 -16.62 -2.72 -18.71
CA VAL A 69 -16.52 -3.01 -17.26
C VAL A 69 -15.75 -4.29 -16.98
N GLU A 70 -15.99 -5.36 -17.73
CA GLU A 70 -15.30 -6.64 -17.50
C GLU A 70 -13.80 -6.52 -17.78
N TYR A 71 -13.44 -5.91 -18.90
CA TYR A 71 -12.04 -5.65 -19.26
C TYR A 71 -11.34 -4.77 -18.23
N PHE A 72 -11.97 -3.64 -17.88
CA PHE A 72 -11.50 -2.74 -16.84
C PHE A 72 -11.28 -3.46 -15.51
N THR A 73 -12.24 -4.30 -15.09
CA THR A 73 -12.17 -4.96 -13.79
C THR A 73 -10.98 -5.92 -13.73
N LYS A 74 -10.71 -6.67 -14.80
CA LYS A 74 -9.52 -7.54 -14.88
C LYS A 74 -8.22 -6.74 -14.75
N LEU A 75 -8.12 -5.61 -15.44
CA LEU A 75 -6.97 -4.71 -15.38
C LEU A 75 -6.79 -4.10 -13.98
N ALA A 76 -7.86 -3.54 -13.41
CA ALA A 76 -7.84 -2.90 -12.10
C ALA A 76 -7.46 -3.90 -11.00
N VAL A 77 -8.00 -5.12 -11.05
CA VAL A 77 -7.63 -6.21 -10.13
C VAL A 77 -6.14 -6.53 -10.24
N GLY A 78 -5.61 -6.69 -11.45
CA GLY A 78 -4.17 -6.91 -11.68
C GLY A 78 -3.32 -5.78 -11.09
N LEU A 79 -3.74 -4.53 -11.28
CA LEU A 79 -3.02 -3.36 -10.77
C LEU A 79 -3.00 -3.35 -9.25
N PHE A 80 -4.13 -3.60 -8.60
CA PHE A 80 -4.18 -3.66 -7.14
C PHE A 80 -3.34 -4.80 -6.58
N TYR A 81 -3.24 -5.95 -7.26
CA TYR A 81 -2.31 -7.01 -6.88
C TYR A 81 -0.85 -6.53 -6.92
N HIS A 82 -0.44 -5.86 -8.00
CA HIS A 82 0.92 -5.31 -8.11
C HIS A 82 1.20 -4.26 -7.04
N LEU A 83 0.25 -3.35 -6.77
CA LEU A 83 0.38 -2.32 -5.74
C LEU A 83 0.45 -2.93 -4.33
N ASN A 84 -0.39 -3.92 -4.03
CA ASN A 84 -0.37 -4.63 -2.75
C ASN A 84 0.97 -5.35 -2.53
N PHE A 85 1.49 -5.99 -3.57
CA PHE A 85 2.78 -6.66 -3.48
C PHE A 85 3.93 -5.66 -3.29
N LEU A 86 3.93 -4.55 -4.04
CA LEU A 86 4.92 -3.48 -3.84
C LEU A 86 4.81 -2.85 -2.45
N ARG A 87 3.60 -2.71 -1.91
CA ARG A 87 3.37 -2.25 -0.54
C ARG A 87 3.95 -3.22 0.48
N TYR A 88 3.78 -4.53 0.28
CA TYR A 88 4.40 -5.54 1.12
C TYR A 88 5.94 -5.43 1.11
N ILE A 89 6.55 -5.27 -0.07
CA ILE A 89 7.99 -5.04 -0.19
C ILE A 89 8.41 -3.74 0.52
N TYR A 90 7.66 -2.66 0.34
CA TYR A 90 7.92 -1.41 1.03
C TYR A 90 7.86 -1.57 2.55
N ASP A 91 6.82 -2.20 3.08
CA ASP A 91 6.62 -2.35 4.52
C ASP A 91 7.71 -3.18 5.20
N ASN A 92 8.35 -4.10 4.47
CA ASN A 92 9.43 -4.97 4.96
C ASN A 92 10.83 -4.58 4.45
N ARG A 93 10.98 -3.40 3.85
CA ARG A 93 12.23 -2.97 3.17
C ARG A 93 13.47 -2.93 4.06
N ASP A 94 13.28 -2.81 5.37
CA ASP A 94 14.32 -2.74 6.39
C ASP A 94 14.90 -4.10 6.76
N VAL A 95 14.19 -5.19 6.45
CA VAL A 95 14.63 -6.57 6.70
C VAL A 95 15.00 -7.33 5.42
N LEU A 96 14.72 -6.75 4.25
CA LEU A 96 15.06 -7.33 2.96
C LEU A 96 16.52 -7.04 2.58
N ASP A 97 17.18 -8.03 1.95
CA ASP A 97 18.49 -7.84 1.33
C ASP A 97 18.44 -6.74 0.26
N GLU A 98 19.52 -5.95 0.16
CA GLU A 98 19.57 -4.81 -0.75
C GLU A 98 19.42 -5.22 -2.22
N ASN A 99 19.94 -6.38 -2.62
CA ASN A 99 19.81 -6.87 -4.00
C ASN A 99 18.37 -7.29 -4.30
N VAL A 100 17.71 -7.90 -3.31
CA VAL A 100 16.29 -8.28 -3.42
C VAL A 100 15.42 -7.03 -3.54
N LEU A 101 15.65 -6.03 -2.69
CA LEU A 101 14.95 -4.75 -2.76
C LEU A 101 15.18 -4.05 -4.11
N PHE A 102 16.41 -4.06 -4.62
CA PHE A 102 16.75 -3.50 -5.93
C PHE A 102 16.02 -4.23 -7.06
N ALA A 103 15.96 -5.57 -7.04
CA ALA A 103 15.25 -6.35 -8.04
C ALA A 103 13.76 -5.97 -8.12
N TYR A 104 13.09 -5.80 -6.98
CA TYR A 104 11.68 -5.37 -6.96
C TYR A 104 11.49 -3.92 -7.41
N LYS A 105 12.41 -3.01 -7.07
CA LYS A 105 12.40 -1.65 -7.61
C LYS A 105 12.57 -1.65 -9.13
N SER A 106 13.51 -2.45 -9.64
CA SER A 106 13.74 -2.62 -11.08
C SER A 106 12.51 -3.20 -11.77
N TRP A 107 11.85 -4.19 -11.17
CA TRP A 107 10.60 -4.76 -11.68
C TRP A 107 9.47 -3.71 -11.73
N ALA A 108 9.28 -2.92 -10.66
CA ALA A 108 8.29 -1.84 -10.66
C ALA A 108 8.53 -0.83 -11.79
N LYS A 109 9.79 -0.42 -11.98
CA LYS A 109 10.19 0.56 -13.00
C LYS A 109 10.10 0.02 -14.43
N LYS A 110 10.54 -1.22 -14.65
CA LYS A 110 10.69 -1.79 -16.01
C LYS A 110 9.50 -2.58 -16.50
N ILE A 111 8.64 -3.06 -15.59
CA ILE A 111 7.50 -3.91 -15.93
C ILE A 111 6.19 -3.25 -15.52
N VAL A 112 6.00 -2.93 -14.22
CA VAL A 112 4.72 -2.43 -13.72
C VAL A 112 4.38 -1.08 -14.34
N LYS A 113 5.32 -0.13 -14.34
CA LYS A 113 5.09 1.19 -14.95
C LYS A 113 4.76 1.11 -16.44
N PRO A 114 5.58 0.48 -17.32
CA PRO A 114 5.24 0.37 -18.73
C PRO A 114 3.92 -0.36 -18.99
N TRP A 115 3.57 -1.35 -18.16
CA TRP A 115 2.28 -2.01 -18.25
C TRP A 115 1.12 -1.06 -17.91
N VAL A 116 1.24 -0.25 -16.85
CA VAL A 116 0.26 0.79 -16.51
C VAL A 116 0.13 1.83 -17.62
N GLU A 117 1.24 2.24 -18.23
CA GLU A 117 1.28 3.22 -19.33
C GLU A 117 0.76 2.64 -20.66
N SER A 118 0.61 1.32 -20.77
CA SER A 118 0.15 0.65 -21.99
C SER A 118 -1.37 0.69 -22.20
N ASP A 119 -2.14 1.02 -21.15
CA ASP A 119 -3.61 1.05 -21.20
C ASP A 119 -4.16 2.30 -20.52
N GLU A 120 -5.08 2.98 -21.20
CA GLU A 120 -5.68 4.24 -20.72
C GLU A 120 -6.41 4.07 -19.38
N TYR A 121 -7.09 2.94 -19.17
CA TYR A 121 -7.83 2.70 -17.94
C TYR A 121 -6.91 2.36 -16.77
N LEU A 122 -5.82 1.63 -17.03
CA LEU A 122 -4.78 1.42 -16.02
C LEU A 122 -4.15 2.75 -15.60
N GLN A 123 -3.80 3.60 -16.57
CA GLN A 123 -3.22 4.90 -16.30
C GLN A 123 -4.18 5.78 -15.47
N LYS A 124 -5.45 5.87 -15.84
CA LYS A 124 -6.46 6.59 -15.05
C LYS A 124 -6.62 6.04 -13.64
N THR A 125 -6.59 4.71 -13.48
CA THR A 125 -6.71 4.06 -12.17
C THR A 125 -5.48 4.37 -11.31
N TRP A 126 -4.28 4.32 -11.90
CA TRP A 126 -3.04 4.70 -11.27
C TRP A 126 -3.06 6.15 -10.78
N ASP A 127 -3.52 7.08 -11.62
CA ASP A 127 -3.61 8.50 -11.27
C ASP A 127 -4.55 8.73 -10.08
N VAL A 128 -5.68 8.03 -10.03
CA VAL A 128 -6.60 8.08 -8.87
C VAL A 128 -5.92 7.59 -7.60
N VAL A 129 -5.18 6.48 -7.67
CA VAL A 129 -4.45 5.92 -6.53
C VAL A 129 -3.39 6.90 -6.02
N VAL A 130 -2.59 7.48 -6.93
CA VAL A 130 -1.53 8.43 -6.58
C VAL A 130 -2.10 9.75 -6.05
N ALA A 131 -3.22 10.23 -6.59
CA ALA A 131 -3.85 11.48 -6.18
C ALA A 131 -4.48 11.39 -4.79
N ARG A 132 -5.23 10.33 -4.50
CA ARG A 132 -5.97 10.24 -3.23
C ARG A 132 -5.09 9.89 -2.03
N LYS A 133 -4.05 9.06 -2.22
CA LYS A 133 -3.10 8.62 -1.18
C LYS A 133 -3.74 7.99 0.07
N ASP A 134 -5.04 7.78 0.07
CA ASP A 134 -5.88 7.38 1.19
C ASP A 134 -5.80 5.87 1.42
N ILE A 135 -5.82 5.09 0.34
CA ILE A 135 -5.86 3.62 0.40
C ILE A 135 -4.51 3.01 0.78
N TYR A 136 -3.41 3.55 0.25
CA TYR A 136 -2.07 2.98 0.47
C TYR A 136 -1.17 3.83 1.38
N GLY A 137 -1.63 5.03 1.73
CA GLY A 137 -0.88 5.99 2.54
C GLY A 137 0.18 6.78 1.75
N ALA A 138 0.35 8.04 2.14
CA ALA A 138 1.26 8.98 1.46
C ALA A 138 2.73 8.53 1.45
N GLU A 139 3.20 7.82 2.48
CA GLU A 139 4.60 7.36 2.55
C GLU A 139 4.93 6.30 1.50
N PHE A 140 4.01 5.36 1.25
CA PHE A 140 4.18 4.36 0.20
C PHE A 140 4.07 4.98 -1.17
N ILE A 141 3.07 5.84 -1.40
CA ILE A 141 2.91 6.51 -2.69
C ILE A 141 4.16 7.35 -3.01
N GLY A 142 4.68 8.10 -2.03
CA GLY A 142 5.92 8.86 -2.22
C GLY A 142 7.11 7.98 -2.57
N TRP A 143 7.28 6.84 -1.88
CA TRP A 143 8.31 5.86 -2.23
C TRP A 143 8.10 5.29 -3.64
N LEU A 144 6.88 4.90 -3.98
CA LEU A 144 6.53 4.32 -5.27
C LEU A 144 6.88 5.29 -6.40
N GLU A 145 6.54 6.58 -6.27
CA GLU A 145 6.93 7.62 -7.22
C GLU A 145 8.45 7.73 -7.39
N THR A 146 9.25 7.57 -6.33
CA THR A 146 10.72 7.57 -6.46
C THR A 146 11.27 6.35 -7.19
N VAL A 147 10.54 5.22 -7.15
CA VAL A 147 10.93 3.97 -7.80
C VAL A 147 10.56 3.99 -9.28
N VAL A 148 9.39 4.55 -9.60
CA VAL A 148 8.86 4.55 -10.97
C VAL A 148 9.25 5.79 -11.79
N ARG A 149 9.79 6.85 -11.18
CA ARG A 149 10.45 7.96 -11.91
C ARG A 149 11.77 7.48 -12.54
#